data_AF-A0A1E4G8V2-F1
#
_entry.id   AF-A0A1E4G8V2-F1
#
_cell.length_a   1.000
_cell.length_b   1.000
_cell.length_c   1.000
_cell.angle_alpha   90.00
_cell.angle_beta   90.00
_cell.angle_gamma   90.00
#
_symmetry.space_group_name_H-M   'P 1'
#
loop_
_entity.id
_entity.type
_entity.pdbx_description
1 polymer ?
#
loop_
_entity_poly.entity_id
_entity_poly.type
_entity_poly.pdbx_seq_one_letter_code
_entity_poly.pdbx_strand_id
1 'polypeptide(L)'
;MCIECDVIPKRRFLNMLGFQPYETFQLLIETGGVDRTNTLLIAACDAYARRGKPTAPEMEQFETLAARLFPTASPQARAKGAAILGRAEMLSPALEELVVTHIGEDLNTFLAEAATLSDATMLEIIARYDIPAAAVIAGRADLSNVVLAKLFQMNSRKVYRALAANTAIVPRGAYLSALARSAQMDHMVAEALAARGDFDTALLAPAFFDLSDADRVKVIHAFAHRETPAAPISKTIEQLTVANQDLTRALMKLFSENRRPEVTRLLAQITGLDEVRCGQIAHDVTGASLFVILRAFGCTAYDGLKVLIHATSHDGERSRALADFATLFGNVSPESMAYLVSAWRGEVNLLELNKPEYKPFIADAPRRSPANVLSPAHNPVVDQAIEALARIGARRAS
;
A
#
# COMPACT_ATOMS: atom_id res chain seq x y z
N MET A 1 37.19 56.20 30.73
CA MET A 1 37.38 56.60 29.31
C MET A 1 36.84 55.45 28.48
N CYS A 2 35.56 55.56 28.10
CA CYS A 2 34.83 54.52 27.39
C CYS A 2 35.13 54.61 25.89
N ILE A 3 35.44 53.49 25.25
CA ILE A 3 35.48 53.37 23.79
C ILE A 3 34.41 52.34 23.43
N GLU A 4 33.35 52.83 22.79
CA GLU A 4 32.23 52.06 22.27
C GLU A 4 32.69 51.10 21.17
N CYS A 5 32.52 49.80 21.38
CA CYS A 5 32.49 48.81 20.31
C CYS A 5 31.12 48.89 19.64
N ASP A 6 31.08 49.50 18.46
CA ASP A 6 29.88 49.64 17.65
C ASP A 6 29.38 48.27 17.16
N VAL A 7 28.30 47.81 17.79
CA VAL A 7 27.50 46.66 17.38
C VAL A 7 26.72 47.07 16.13
N ILE A 8 27.18 46.61 14.95
CA ILE A 8 26.44 46.81 13.70
C ILE A 8 25.04 46.18 13.85
N PRO A 9 23.94 46.94 13.70
CA PRO A 9 22.62 46.43 13.98
C PRO A 9 22.16 45.46 12.89
N LYS A 10 21.76 44.24 13.29
CA LYS A 10 21.20 43.16 12.44
C LYS A 10 20.16 43.61 11.41
N ARG A 11 19.44 44.72 11.66
CA ARG A 11 18.42 45.27 10.73
C ARG A 11 18.99 46.00 9.52
N ARG A 12 20.22 46.54 9.57
CA ARG A 12 20.84 47.23 8.41
C ARG A 12 21.43 46.27 7.38
N PHE A 13 21.83 45.06 7.81
CA PHE A 13 22.34 44.01 6.93
C PHE A 13 21.23 43.42 6.04
N LEU A 14 20.02 43.24 6.59
CA LEU A 14 18.86 42.66 5.90
C LEU A 14 18.32 43.55 4.77
N ASN A 15 18.48 44.88 4.84
CA ASN A 15 18.09 45.80 3.76
C ASN A 15 19.19 46.02 2.70
N MET A 16 20.42 45.55 2.93
CA MET A 16 21.55 45.65 1.98
C MET A 16 21.73 44.39 1.11
N LEU A 17 20.94 43.33 1.35
CA LEU A 17 21.01 42.04 0.65
C LEU A 17 20.05 41.92 -0.54
N GLY A 18 19.52 43.03 -1.06
CA GLY A 18 18.96 43.08 -2.41
C GLY A 18 20.09 42.99 -3.42
N PHE A 19 20.72 41.80 -3.51
CA PHE A 19 21.89 41.46 -4.32
C PHE A 19 22.75 42.67 -4.70
N GLN A 20 23.63 43.10 -3.78
CA GLN A 20 24.79 43.91 -4.20
C GLN A 20 25.44 43.22 -5.41
N PRO A 21 25.95 44.00 -6.39
CA PRO A 21 26.57 43.42 -7.58
C PRO A 21 27.58 42.36 -7.15
N TYR A 22 27.52 41.21 -7.81
CA TYR A 22 28.33 40.02 -7.55
C TYR A 22 29.81 40.32 -7.24
N GLU A 23 30.34 41.40 -7.81
CA GLU A 23 31.67 41.99 -7.56
C GLU A 23 31.93 42.37 -6.10
N THR A 24 30.95 42.93 -5.37
CA THR A 24 31.10 43.28 -3.95
C THR A 24 31.26 42.04 -3.07
N PHE A 25 30.59 40.94 -3.44
CA PHE A 25 30.73 39.66 -2.75
C PHE A 25 32.06 38.98 -3.08
N GLN A 26 32.56 39.09 -4.31
CA GLN A 26 33.90 38.60 -4.68
C GLN A 26 35.01 39.24 -3.82
N LEU A 27 34.99 40.57 -3.70
CA LEU A 27 35.96 41.31 -2.88
C LEU A 27 35.94 40.89 -1.40
N LEU A 28 34.76 40.56 -0.87
CA LEU A 28 34.59 40.11 0.51
C LEU A 28 35.06 38.67 0.75
N ILE A 29 34.97 37.81 -0.26
CA ILE A 29 35.49 36.43 -0.22
C ILE A 29 37.02 36.43 -0.33
N GLU A 30 37.59 37.26 -1.21
CA GLU A 30 39.04 37.32 -1.44
C GLU A 30 39.83 37.93 -0.27
N THR A 31 39.18 38.75 0.58
CA THR A 31 39.82 39.44 1.71
C THR A 31 39.40 38.95 3.09
N GLY A 32 38.43 38.02 3.17
CA GLY A 32 37.84 37.54 4.42
C GLY A 32 38.32 36.15 4.83
N GLY A 33 38.75 35.97 6.08
CA GLY A 33 39.05 34.65 6.65
C GLY A 33 37.81 33.75 6.80
N VAL A 34 38.03 32.50 7.19
CA VAL A 34 37.00 31.42 7.29
C VAL A 34 35.75 31.85 8.07
N ASP A 35 35.90 32.63 9.14
CA ASP A 35 34.77 33.12 9.96
C ASP A 35 33.83 34.05 9.19
N ARG A 36 34.38 34.86 8.27
CA ARG A 36 33.61 35.76 7.42
C ARG A 36 32.86 34.96 6.37
N THR A 37 33.51 33.97 5.76
CA THR A 37 32.89 33.02 4.82
C THR A 37 31.74 32.26 5.46
N ASN A 38 31.91 31.75 6.69
CA ASN A 38 30.84 31.08 7.44
C ASN A 38 29.62 32.00 7.64
N THR A 39 29.86 33.26 8.02
CA THR A 39 28.80 34.24 8.26
C THR A 39 28.08 34.61 6.96
N LEU A 40 28.84 34.83 5.88
CA LEU A 40 28.31 35.13 4.55
C LEU A 40 27.48 33.99 4.00
N LEU A 41 27.94 32.74 4.13
CA LEU A 41 27.19 31.55 3.70
C LEU A 41 25.83 31.47 4.38
N ILE A 42 25.80 31.57 5.71
CA ILE A 42 24.55 31.49 6.48
C ILE A 42 23.61 32.63 6.11
N ALA A 43 24.12 33.86 6.00
CA ALA A 43 23.31 35.02 5.65
C ALA A 43 22.75 34.93 4.23
N ALA A 44 23.54 34.44 3.27
CA ALA A 44 23.11 34.24 1.89
C ALA A 44 22.01 33.17 1.79
N CYS A 45 22.19 32.03 2.48
CA CYS A 45 21.17 30.96 2.51
C CYS A 45 19.86 31.45 3.17
N ASP A 46 19.94 32.20 4.28
CA ASP A 46 18.76 32.76 4.96
C ASP A 46 18.04 33.80 4.09
N ALA A 47 18.79 34.66 3.39
CA ALA A 47 18.22 35.64 2.46
C ALA A 47 17.51 34.96 1.28
N TYR A 48 18.11 33.91 0.72
CA TYR A 48 17.51 33.13 -0.37
C TYR A 48 16.22 32.42 0.10
N ALA A 49 16.28 31.68 1.21
CA ALA A 49 15.15 30.92 1.73
C ALA A 49 13.92 31.78 2.06
N ARG A 50 14.13 33.02 2.55
CA ARG A 50 13.03 33.95 2.87
C ARG A 50 12.36 34.58 1.66
N ARG A 51 12.97 34.50 0.48
CA ARG A 51 12.49 35.19 -0.72
C ARG A 51 11.29 34.51 -1.38
N GLY A 52 11.08 33.22 -1.12
CA GLY A 52 9.98 32.41 -1.65
C GLY A 52 10.14 32.08 -3.13
N LYS A 53 9.96 33.06 -4.02
CA LYS A 53 9.95 32.87 -5.48
C LYS A 53 11.06 33.70 -6.17
N PRO A 54 12.32 33.24 -6.13
CA PRO A 54 13.40 33.90 -6.84
C PRO A 54 13.20 33.84 -8.35
N THR A 55 13.58 34.89 -9.07
CA THR A 55 13.60 34.89 -10.54
C THR A 55 14.76 34.04 -11.06
N ALA A 56 14.68 33.55 -12.30
CA ALA A 56 15.75 32.77 -12.93
C ALA A 56 17.16 33.41 -12.81
N PRO A 57 17.38 34.71 -13.10
CA PRO A 57 18.70 35.31 -12.95
C PRO A 57 19.17 35.40 -11.49
N GLU A 58 18.26 35.56 -10.53
CA GLU A 58 18.61 35.58 -9.10
C GLU A 58 19.00 34.21 -8.59
N MET A 59 18.35 33.16 -9.10
CA MET A 59 18.70 31.78 -8.82
C MET A 59 20.11 31.46 -9.34
N GLU A 60 20.43 31.83 -10.59
CA GLU A 60 21.76 31.64 -11.18
C GLU A 60 22.86 32.42 -10.42
N GLN A 61 22.56 33.66 -10.01
CA GLN A 61 23.48 34.46 -9.19
C GLN A 61 23.73 33.81 -7.83
N PHE A 62 22.68 33.30 -7.18
CA PHE A 62 22.82 32.61 -5.90
C PHE A 62 23.58 31.29 -6.04
N GLU A 63 23.31 30.50 -7.08
CA GLU A 63 24.05 29.26 -7.38
C GLU A 63 25.54 29.52 -7.51
N THR A 64 25.91 30.54 -8.29
CA THR A 64 27.32 30.92 -8.48
C THR A 64 27.97 31.31 -7.16
N LEU A 65 27.25 32.03 -6.30
CA LEU A 65 27.73 32.40 -4.97
C LEU A 65 27.87 31.17 -4.05
N ALA A 66 26.85 30.31 -4.01
CA ALA A 66 26.82 29.11 -3.18
C ALA A 66 27.94 28.13 -3.56
N ALA A 67 28.17 27.91 -4.86
CA ALA A 67 29.24 27.05 -5.37
C ALA A 67 30.64 27.46 -4.89
N ARG A 68 30.86 28.76 -4.58
CA ARG A 68 32.12 29.26 -4.03
C ARG A 68 32.19 29.22 -2.50
N LEU A 69 31.08 29.54 -1.84
CA LEU A 69 31.03 29.63 -0.38
C LEU A 69 30.99 28.27 0.31
N PHE A 70 30.28 27.28 -0.24
CA PHE A 70 30.16 25.95 0.39
C PHE A 70 31.51 25.24 0.55
N PRO A 71 32.38 25.13 -0.50
CA PRO A 71 33.66 24.44 -0.37
C PRO A 71 34.63 25.11 0.62
N THR A 72 34.56 26.43 0.76
CA THR A 72 35.47 27.23 1.59
C THR A 72 35.00 27.39 3.05
N ALA A 73 33.72 27.11 3.33
CA ALA A 73 33.16 27.18 4.67
C ALA A 73 33.53 25.97 5.54
N SER A 74 33.50 26.18 6.86
CA SER A 74 33.66 25.10 7.84
C SER A 74 32.54 24.06 7.73
N PRO A 75 32.76 22.79 8.14
CA PRO A 75 31.73 21.75 8.09
C PRO A 75 30.44 22.13 8.84
N GLN A 76 30.56 22.78 10.00
CA GLN A 76 29.42 23.23 10.79
C GLN A 76 28.61 24.32 10.07
N ALA A 77 29.28 25.26 9.41
CA ALA A 77 28.61 26.30 8.62
C ALA A 77 27.95 25.73 7.36
N ARG A 78 28.57 24.74 6.70
CA ARG A 78 27.96 24.02 5.57
C ARG A 78 26.68 23.31 5.96
N ALA A 79 26.71 22.53 7.05
CA ALA A 79 25.53 21.81 7.54
C ALA A 79 24.39 22.77 7.88
N LYS A 80 24.71 23.87 8.60
CA LYS A 80 23.73 24.91 8.92
C LYS A 80 23.20 25.63 7.68
N GLY A 81 24.06 25.94 6.72
CA GLY A 81 23.67 26.55 5.44
C GLY A 81 22.73 25.66 4.65
N ALA A 82 23.08 24.38 4.50
CA ALA A 82 22.25 23.37 3.85
C ALA A 82 20.88 23.19 4.53
N ALA A 83 20.82 23.14 5.86
CA ALA A 83 19.57 23.03 6.60
C ALA A 83 18.66 24.27 6.43
N ILE A 84 19.24 25.47 6.31
CA ILE A 84 18.47 26.69 6.00
C ILE A 84 17.97 26.64 4.56
N LEU A 85 18.84 26.27 3.62
CA LEU A 85 18.54 26.24 2.21
C LEU A 85 17.49 25.18 1.86
N GLY A 86 17.52 24.02 2.54
CA GLY A 86 16.52 22.96 2.39
C GLY A 86 15.10 23.37 2.79
N ARG A 87 14.91 24.51 3.44
CA ARG A 87 13.59 25.09 3.77
C ARG A 87 13.11 26.09 2.71
N ALA A 88 13.90 26.36 1.67
CA ALA A 88 13.47 27.24 0.59
C ALA A 88 12.34 26.58 -0.21
N GLU A 89 11.39 27.41 -0.68
CA GLU A 89 10.23 26.94 -1.47
C GLU A 89 10.64 26.37 -2.84
N MET A 90 11.72 26.90 -3.41
CA MET A 90 12.22 26.52 -4.73
C MET A 90 13.74 26.37 -4.68
N LEU A 91 14.23 25.24 -5.18
CA LEU A 91 15.65 24.94 -5.34
C LEU A 91 15.90 24.51 -6.78
N SER A 92 17.05 24.89 -7.32
CA SER A 92 17.54 24.29 -8.56
C SER A 92 18.25 22.96 -8.26
N PRO A 93 18.44 22.09 -9.27
CA PRO A 93 19.15 20.82 -9.07
C PRO A 93 20.55 20.98 -8.45
N ALA A 94 21.29 22.05 -8.79
CA ALA A 94 22.61 22.31 -8.22
C ALA A 94 22.54 22.67 -6.73
N LEU A 95 21.51 23.42 -6.31
CA LEU A 95 21.29 23.74 -4.90
C LEU A 95 20.78 22.54 -4.11
N GLU A 96 19.93 21.69 -4.73
CA GLU A 96 19.50 20.41 -4.14
C GLU A 96 20.71 19.52 -3.81
N GLU A 97 21.65 19.37 -4.74
CA GLU A 97 22.87 18.57 -4.55
C GLU A 97 23.71 19.11 -3.36
N LEU A 98 23.85 20.43 -3.25
CA LEU A 98 24.53 21.07 -2.12
C LEU A 98 23.82 20.79 -0.79
N VAL A 99 22.49 20.84 -0.77
CA VAL A 99 21.70 20.52 0.42
C VAL A 99 21.91 19.06 0.81
N VAL A 100 21.67 18.13 -0.11
CA VAL A 100 21.76 16.68 0.13
C VAL A 100 23.16 16.26 0.59
N THR A 101 24.20 16.91 0.06
CA THR A 101 25.60 16.61 0.42
C THR A 101 25.98 17.07 1.82
N HIS A 102 25.32 18.11 2.35
CA HIS A 102 25.76 18.77 3.59
C HIS A 102 24.74 18.76 4.73
N ILE A 103 23.48 18.44 4.47
CA ILE A 103 22.39 18.49 5.47
C ILE A 103 22.54 17.45 6.59
N GLY A 104 23.28 16.35 6.35
CA GLY A 104 23.61 15.37 7.38
C GLY A 104 22.38 14.61 7.88
N GLU A 105 22.15 14.64 9.20
CA GLU A 105 21.11 13.85 9.88
C GLU A 105 19.68 14.26 9.47
N ASP A 106 19.49 15.51 9.02
CA ASP A 106 18.19 16.06 8.62
C ASP A 106 17.77 15.68 7.18
N LEU A 107 18.57 14.86 6.47
CA LEU A 107 18.30 14.46 5.08
C LEU A 107 16.90 13.88 4.90
N ASN A 108 16.48 12.95 5.76
CA ASN A 108 15.18 12.29 5.62
C ASN A 108 14.01 13.27 5.81
N THR A 109 14.15 14.23 6.72
CA THR A 109 13.16 15.28 6.95
C THR A 109 13.04 16.16 5.70
N PHE A 110 14.17 16.59 5.14
CA PHE A 110 14.21 17.36 3.90
C PHE A 110 13.54 16.62 2.74
N LEU A 111 13.87 15.34 2.53
CA LEU A 111 13.29 14.54 1.45
C LEU A 111 11.78 14.32 1.60
N ALA A 112 11.25 14.35 2.82
CA ALA A 112 9.82 14.21 3.07
C ALA A 112 9.07 15.54 2.85
N GLU A 113 9.67 16.67 3.23
CA GLU A 113 9.02 17.98 3.23
C GLU A 113 9.20 18.76 1.92
N ALA A 114 10.25 18.48 1.15
CA ALA A 114 10.52 19.18 -0.10
C ALA A 114 9.36 19.02 -1.10
N ALA A 115 8.78 20.14 -1.54
CA ALA A 115 7.61 20.13 -2.43
C ALA A 115 7.88 19.45 -3.78
N THR A 116 9.07 19.69 -4.33
CA THR A 116 9.56 19.08 -5.58
C THR A 116 11.02 18.73 -5.41
N LEU A 117 11.45 17.63 -6.04
CA LEU A 117 12.86 17.25 -6.08
C LEU A 117 13.21 16.78 -7.49
N SER A 118 14.38 17.14 -7.99
CA SER A 118 14.78 16.70 -9.33
C SER A 118 15.05 15.19 -9.39
N ASP A 119 14.78 14.59 -10.55
CA ASP A 119 15.08 13.18 -10.82
C ASP A 119 16.56 12.86 -10.60
N ALA A 120 17.46 13.78 -10.98
CA ALA A 120 18.90 13.60 -10.82
C ALA A 120 19.28 13.42 -9.34
N THR A 121 18.79 14.32 -8.47
CA THR A 121 19.03 14.24 -7.02
C THR A 121 18.45 12.96 -6.42
N MET A 122 17.21 12.60 -6.78
CA MET A 122 16.59 11.35 -6.31
C MET A 122 17.40 10.11 -6.71
N LEU A 123 17.82 10.04 -7.97
CA LEU A 123 18.60 8.92 -8.50
C LEU A 123 19.97 8.81 -7.85
N GLU A 124 20.63 9.94 -7.57
CA GLU A 124 21.91 9.96 -6.88
C GLU A 124 21.79 9.40 -5.45
N ILE A 125 20.77 9.82 -4.70
CA ILE A 125 20.51 9.31 -3.35
C ILE A 125 20.24 7.81 -3.38
N ILE A 126 19.41 7.34 -4.32
CA ILE A 126 19.12 5.91 -4.50
C ILE A 126 20.40 5.14 -4.84
N ALA A 127 21.28 5.69 -5.68
CA ALA A 127 22.54 5.07 -6.06
C ALA A 127 23.53 4.91 -4.89
N ARG A 128 23.41 5.74 -3.83
CA ARG A 128 24.17 5.58 -2.59
C ARG A 128 23.70 4.39 -1.74
N TYR A 129 22.62 3.72 -2.12
CA TYR A 129 22.01 2.59 -1.40
C TYR A 129 21.60 2.91 0.05
N ASP A 130 21.28 4.17 0.35
CA ASP A 130 20.70 4.57 1.62
C ASP A 130 19.22 4.16 1.69
N ILE A 131 18.95 3.02 2.35
CA ILE A 131 17.60 2.45 2.45
C ILE A 131 16.60 3.37 3.18
N PRO A 132 16.93 3.99 4.34
CA PRO A 132 16.10 5.03 4.94
C PRO A 132 15.72 6.15 3.96
N ALA A 133 16.69 6.76 3.28
CA ALA A 133 16.43 7.88 2.37
C ALA A 133 15.60 7.44 1.16
N ALA A 134 15.92 6.29 0.56
CA ALA A 134 15.16 5.75 -0.56
C ALA A 134 13.71 5.40 -0.19
N ALA A 135 13.45 4.96 1.06
CA ALA A 135 12.10 4.73 1.53
C ALA A 135 11.30 6.04 1.70
N VAL A 136 11.95 7.14 2.09
CA VAL A 136 11.31 8.47 2.10
C VAL A 136 10.99 8.91 0.67
N ILE A 137 11.94 8.77 -0.26
CA ILE A 137 11.72 9.07 -1.69
C ILE A 137 10.54 8.25 -2.23
N ALA A 138 10.47 6.96 -1.91
CA ALA A 138 9.37 6.08 -2.33
C ALA A 138 7.96 6.53 -1.86
N GLY A 139 7.88 7.35 -0.81
CA GLY A 139 6.63 7.93 -0.32
C GLY A 139 6.20 9.22 -1.03
N ARG A 140 7.02 9.77 -1.93
CA ARG A 140 6.77 11.05 -2.59
C ARG A 140 5.74 10.94 -3.72
N ALA A 141 5.07 12.04 -4.03
CA ALA A 141 4.06 12.11 -5.08
C ALA A 141 4.61 12.45 -6.48
N ASP A 142 5.79 13.06 -6.54
CA ASP A 142 6.44 13.55 -7.77
C ASP A 142 7.39 12.52 -8.41
N LEU A 143 7.12 11.23 -8.23
CA LEU A 143 7.98 10.16 -8.74
C LEU A 143 7.84 9.96 -10.25
N SER A 144 8.95 10.12 -10.98
CA SER A 144 9.04 9.71 -12.37
C SER A 144 9.15 8.18 -12.51
N ASN A 145 8.84 7.66 -13.71
CA ASN A 145 8.98 6.24 -14.00
C ASN A 145 10.43 5.73 -13.87
N VAL A 146 11.43 6.60 -14.08
CA VAL A 146 12.85 6.25 -13.99
C VAL A 146 13.25 6.06 -12.53
N VAL A 147 12.86 6.98 -11.66
CA VAL A 147 13.08 6.89 -10.21
C VAL A 147 12.35 5.67 -9.64
N LEU A 148 11.08 5.47 -10.04
CA LEU A 148 10.29 4.32 -9.62
C LEU A 148 10.96 2.99 -10.00
N ALA A 149 11.46 2.87 -11.23
CA ALA A 149 12.19 1.68 -11.67
C ALA A 149 13.40 1.38 -10.78
N LYS A 150 14.15 2.41 -10.37
CA LYS A 150 15.31 2.26 -9.48
C LYS A 150 14.93 1.88 -8.07
N LEU A 151 13.86 2.44 -7.51
CA LEU A 151 13.35 2.05 -6.19
C LEU A 151 12.95 0.56 -6.15
N PHE A 152 12.24 0.07 -7.18
CA PHE A 152 11.89 -1.35 -7.27
C PHE A 152 13.13 -2.26 -7.41
N GLN A 153 14.21 -1.80 -8.06
CA GLN A 153 15.47 -2.55 -8.19
C GLN A 153 16.22 -2.72 -6.87
N MET A 154 15.94 -1.89 -5.84
CA MET A 154 16.62 -1.99 -4.55
C MET A 154 16.26 -3.26 -3.77
N ASN A 155 15.14 -3.92 -4.10
CA ASN A 155 14.68 -5.15 -3.44
C ASN A 155 14.60 -5.07 -1.89
N SER A 156 14.29 -3.90 -1.34
CA SER A 156 14.25 -3.66 0.11
C SER A 156 12.82 -3.64 0.64
N ARG A 157 12.55 -4.42 1.71
CA ARG A 157 11.24 -4.44 2.40
C ARG A 157 10.79 -3.04 2.83
N LYS A 158 11.71 -2.22 3.35
CA LYS A 158 11.38 -0.85 3.80
C LYS A 158 10.90 0.03 2.64
N VAL A 159 11.54 -0.10 1.48
CA VAL A 159 11.14 0.61 0.25
C VAL A 159 9.80 0.08 -0.26
N TYR A 160 9.59 -1.24 -0.30
CA TYR A 160 8.31 -1.82 -0.72
C TYR A 160 7.13 -1.41 0.18
N ARG A 161 7.33 -1.32 1.50
CA ARG A 161 6.31 -0.81 2.43
C ARG A 161 5.93 0.65 2.10
N ALA A 162 6.92 1.49 1.84
CA ALA A 162 6.68 2.88 1.44
C ALA A 162 5.96 2.98 0.08
N LEU A 163 6.41 2.21 -0.92
CA LEU A 163 5.76 2.14 -2.25
C LEU A 163 4.32 1.64 -2.15
N ALA A 164 4.06 0.63 -1.31
CA ALA A 164 2.72 0.10 -1.11
C ALA A 164 1.78 1.15 -0.50
N ALA A 165 2.24 1.90 0.50
CA ALA A 165 1.48 2.95 1.15
C ALA A 165 1.30 4.23 0.29
N ASN A 166 2.11 4.40 -0.76
CA ASN A 166 2.07 5.58 -1.61
C ASN A 166 0.87 5.54 -2.59
N THR A 167 -0.14 6.36 -2.31
CA THR A 167 -1.37 6.49 -3.12
C THR A 167 -1.21 7.37 -4.36
N ALA A 168 -0.10 8.10 -4.50
CA ALA A 168 0.18 8.91 -5.68
C ALA A 168 0.63 8.07 -6.89
N ILE A 169 1.16 6.87 -6.64
CA ILE A 169 1.53 5.92 -7.70
C ILE A 169 0.39 4.93 -7.92
N VAL A 170 0.10 4.57 -9.17
CA VAL A 170 -0.85 3.49 -9.49
C VAL A 170 -0.05 2.32 -10.09
N PRO A 171 0.24 1.26 -9.31
CA PRO A 171 1.12 0.20 -9.78
C PRO A 171 0.46 -0.61 -10.89
N ARG A 172 1.20 -0.82 -11.99
CA ARG A 172 0.76 -1.62 -13.15
C ARG A 172 1.88 -2.54 -13.64
N GLY A 173 1.50 -3.57 -14.40
CA GLY A 173 2.45 -4.49 -15.04
C GLY A 173 3.46 -5.09 -14.05
N ALA A 174 4.76 -4.88 -14.32
CA ALA A 174 5.84 -5.41 -13.49
C ALA A 174 5.84 -4.88 -12.05
N TYR A 175 5.47 -3.61 -11.84
CA TYR A 175 5.42 -3.00 -10.50
C TYR A 175 4.31 -3.57 -9.64
N LEU A 176 3.12 -3.77 -10.24
CA LEU A 176 2.01 -4.47 -9.59
C LEU A 176 2.42 -5.89 -9.21
N SER A 177 3.06 -6.60 -10.13
CA SER A 177 3.55 -7.97 -9.91
C SER A 177 4.60 -8.04 -8.80
N ALA A 178 5.45 -7.01 -8.67
CA ALA A 178 6.44 -6.92 -7.61
C ALA A 178 5.78 -6.64 -6.24
N LEU A 179 4.84 -5.70 -6.16
CA LEU A 179 4.10 -5.41 -4.93
C LEU A 179 3.25 -6.60 -4.47
N ALA A 180 2.52 -7.24 -5.39
CA ALA A 180 1.71 -8.42 -5.07
C ALA A 180 2.58 -9.57 -4.53
N ARG A 181 3.76 -9.83 -5.10
CA ARG A 181 4.71 -10.81 -4.56
C ARG A 181 5.28 -10.38 -3.21
N SER A 182 5.60 -9.11 -3.04
CA SER A 182 6.10 -8.59 -1.76
C SER A 182 5.06 -8.74 -0.64
N ALA A 183 3.77 -8.56 -0.94
CA ALA A 183 2.69 -8.72 0.02
C ALA A 183 2.60 -10.14 0.60
N GLN A 184 2.99 -11.16 -0.17
CA GLN A 184 3.03 -12.56 0.29
C GLN A 184 4.11 -12.82 1.35
N MET A 185 5.13 -11.95 1.41
CA MET A 185 6.31 -12.13 2.26
C MET A 185 6.37 -11.11 3.40
N ASP A 186 5.49 -10.10 3.38
CA ASP A 186 5.50 -8.99 4.32
C ASP A 186 4.07 -8.48 4.56
N HIS A 187 3.50 -8.84 5.71
CA HIS A 187 2.13 -8.47 6.10
C HIS A 187 1.89 -6.95 6.05
N MET A 188 2.89 -6.13 6.38
CA MET A 188 2.76 -4.67 6.32
C MET A 188 2.53 -4.16 4.89
N VAL A 189 3.09 -4.85 3.90
CA VAL A 189 2.83 -4.54 2.48
C VAL A 189 1.41 -4.96 2.11
N ALA A 190 0.97 -6.14 2.55
CA ALA A 190 -0.37 -6.63 2.30
C ALA A 190 -1.45 -5.71 2.89
N GLU A 191 -1.30 -5.29 4.14
CA GLU A 191 -2.19 -4.33 4.81
C GLU A 191 -2.23 -2.97 4.08
N ALA A 192 -1.05 -2.43 3.72
CA ALA A 192 -0.98 -1.16 3.01
C ALA A 192 -1.70 -1.23 1.65
N LEU A 193 -1.58 -2.35 0.93
CA LEU A 193 -2.29 -2.56 -0.34
C LEU A 193 -3.79 -2.80 -0.14
N ALA A 194 -4.21 -3.49 0.92
CA ALA A 194 -5.62 -3.73 1.23
C ALA A 194 -6.39 -2.46 1.63
N ALA A 195 -5.67 -1.47 2.17
CA ALA A 195 -6.22 -0.15 2.49
C ALA A 195 -6.48 0.72 1.25
N ARG A 196 -5.91 0.37 0.10
CA ARG A 196 -6.01 1.16 -1.14
C ARG A 196 -7.30 0.89 -1.89
N GLY A 197 -7.97 1.96 -2.31
CA GLY A 197 -9.14 1.88 -3.18
C GLY A 197 -8.82 1.61 -4.65
N ASP A 198 -7.58 1.84 -5.08
CA ASP A 198 -7.12 1.67 -6.47
C ASP A 198 -6.41 0.31 -6.72
N PHE A 199 -6.36 -0.55 -5.71
CA PHE A 199 -5.71 -1.86 -5.77
C PHE A 199 -6.74 -3.00 -5.83
N ASP A 200 -6.53 -3.97 -6.74
CA ASP A 200 -7.35 -5.17 -6.79
C ASP A 200 -6.99 -6.14 -5.66
N THR A 201 -7.79 -6.13 -4.60
CA THR A 201 -7.57 -6.96 -3.40
C THR A 201 -7.60 -8.46 -3.69
N ALA A 202 -8.14 -8.93 -4.82
CA ALA A 202 -8.03 -10.34 -5.22
C ALA A 202 -6.58 -10.81 -5.32
N LEU A 203 -5.63 -9.90 -5.66
CA LEU A 203 -4.21 -10.20 -5.74
C LEU A 203 -3.57 -10.53 -4.37
N LEU A 204 -4.25 -10.23 -3.27
CA LEU A 204 -3.81 -10.56 -1.90
C LEU A 204 -4.27 -11.96 -1.46
N ALA A 205 -4.94 -12.74 -2.31
CA ALA A 205 -5.35 -14.10 -1.96
C ALA A 205 -4.23 -14.98 -1.36
N PRO A 206 -2.95 -14.91 -1.78
CA PRO A 206 -1.90 -15.74 -1.19
C PRO A 206 -1.46 -15.25 0.20
N ALA A 207 -1.70 -13.97 0.52
CA ALA A 207 -1.47 -13.36 1.83
C ALA A 207 -2.73 -13.40 2.73
N PHE A 208 -3.80 -14.08 2.30
CA PHE A 208 -5.11 -14.05 2.96
C PHE A 208 -5.06 -14.32 4.47
N PHE A 209 -4.26 -15.30 4.90
CA PHE A 209 -4.14 -15.67 6.31
C PHE A 209 -3.40 -14.63 7.17
N ASP A 210 -2.65 -13.72 6.55
CA ASP A 210 -1.94 -12.64 7.25
C ASP A 210 -2.73 -11.31 7.26
N LEU A 211 -3.86 -11.25 6.57
CA LEU A 211 -4.73 -10.07 6.51
C LEU A 211 -5.65 -9.95 7.74
N SER A 212 -6.07 -8.71 8.01
CA SER A 212 -7.15 -8.42 8.95
C SER A 212 -8.48 -9.06 8.51
N ASP A 213 -9.40 -9.26 9.46
CA ASP A 213 -10.71 -9.87 9.19
C ASP A 213 -11.51 -9.10 8.15
N ALA A 214 -11.47 -7.76 8.21
CA ALA A 214 -12.11 -6.89 7.24
C ALA A 214 -11.49 -7.03 5.84
N ASP A 215 -10.18 -7.13 5.75
CA ASP A 215 -9.47 -7.24 4.47
C ASP A 215 -9.64 -8.63 3.85
N ARG A 216 -9.73 -9.70 4.64
CA ARG A 216 -10.10 -11.04 4.16
C ARG A 216 -11.45 -11.04 3.46
N VAL A 217 -12.44 -10.36 4.04
CA VAL A 217 -13.77 -10.21 3.44
C VAL A 217 -13.70 -9.40 2.14
N LYS A 218 -12.87 -8.34 2.06
CA LYS A 218 -12.61 -7.62 0.80
C LYS A 218 -12.03 -8.52 -0.28
N VAL A 219 -11.06 -9.38 0.07
CA VAL A 219 -10.48 -10.36 -0.88
C VAL A 219 -11.58 -11.26 -1.44
N ILE A 220 -12.47 -11.81 -0.59
CA ILE A 220 -13.58 -12.65 -1.05
C ILE A 220 -14.52 -11.86 -1.97
N HIS A 221 -14.87 -10.63 -1.59
CA HIS A 221 -15.71 -9.75 -2.41
C HIS A 221 -15.10 -9.42 -3.77
N ALA A 222 -13.77 -9.33 -3.88
CA ALA A 222 -13.10 -9.07 -5.16
C ALA A 222 -13.32 -10.19 -6.21
N PHE A 223 -13.75 -11.38 -5.76
CA PHE A 223 -14.16 -12.49 -6.62
C PHE A 223 -15.67 -12.54 -6.91
N ALA A 224 -16.48 -11.65 -6.32
CA ALA A 224 -17.91 -11.58 -6.60
C ALA A 224 -18.14 -11.19 -8.07
N HIS A 225 -18.96 -11.97 -8.78
CA HIS A 225 -19.26 -11.80 -10.21
C HIS A 225 -18.03 -11.74 -11.15
N ARG A 226 -16.87 -12.20 -10.68
CA ARG A 226 -15.64 -12.27 -11.49
C ARG A 226 -15.58 -13.59 -12.25
N GLU A 227 -15.35 -13.52 -13.57
CA GLU A 227 -14.97 -14.70 -14.36
C GLU A 227 -13.55 -15.13 -13.93
N THR A 228 -13.38 -16.39 -13.56
CA THR A 228 -12.09 -16.96 -13.15
C THR A 228 -11.66 -18.05 -14.12
N PRO A 229 -10.34 -18.18 -14.41
CA PRO A 229 -9.83 -19.31 -15.17
C PRO A 229 -10.15 -20.64 -14.48
N ALA A 230 -10.19 -21.72 -15.25
CA ALA A 230 -10.43 -23.06 -14.71
C ALA A 230 -9.36 -23.41 -13.66
N ALA A 231 -9.79 -23.59 -12.40
CA ALA A 231 -8.90 -23.90 -11.30
C ALA A 231 -8.50 -25.39 -11.31
N PRO A 232 -7.23 -25.75 -11.09
CA PRO A 232 -6.80 -27.14 -11.08
C PRO A 232 -7.56 -28.03 -10.08
N ILE A 233 -7.89 -27.46 -8.91
CA ILE A 233 -8.63 -28.17 -7.86
C ILE A 233 -10.10 -28.45 -8.22
N SER A 234 -10.68 -27.76 -9.23
CA SER A 234 -12.10 -27.90 -9.56
C SER A 234 -12.49 -29.35 -9.86
N LYS A 235 -11.63 -30.12 -10.55
CA LYS A 235 -11.89 -31.54 -10.83
C LYS A 235 -11.96 -32.39 -9.57
N THR A 236 -11.06 -32.15 -8.61
CA THR A 236 -11.05 -32.85 -7.32
C THR A 236 -12.29 -32.49 -6.52
N ILE A 237 -12.67 -31.22 -6.53
CA ILE A 237 -13.88 -30.75 -5.85
C ILE A 237 -15.12 -31.36 -6.49
N GLU A 238 -15.26 -31.34 -7.82
CA GLU A 238 -16.40 -31.94 -8.55
C GLU A 238 -16.58 -33.43 -8.23
N GLN A 239 -15.49 -34.18 -8.03
CA GLN A 239 -15.57 -35.59 -7.62
C GLN A 239 -16.05 -35.75 -6.17
N LEU A 240 -15.69 -34.81 -5.30
CA LEU A 240 -16.05 -34.81 -3.88
C LEU A 240 -17.44 -34.19 -3.62
N THR A 241 -17.94 -33.32 -4.51
CA THR A 241 -19.21 -32.59 -4.31
C THR A 241 -20.44 -33.50 -4.29
N VAL A 242 -20.34 -34.70 -4.87
CA VAL A 242 -21.37 -35.76 -4.76
C VAL A 242 -21.67 -36.10 -3.29
N ALA A 243 -20.73 -35.86 -2.37
CA ALA A 243 -20.87 -36.09 -0.92
C ALA A 243 -21.02 -34.80 -0.09
N ASN A 244 -21.42 -33.66 -0.70
CA ASN A 244 -21.52 -32.37 0.00
C ASN A 244 -22.37 -32.39 1.28
N GLN A 245 -23.45 -33.18 1.29
CA GLN A 245 -24.31 -33.32 2.48
C GLN A 245 -23.60 -34.06 3.62
N ASP A 246 -22.71 -35.01 3.31
CA ASP A 246 -21.96 -35.75 4.31
C ASP A 246 -20.80 -34.92 4.84
N LEU A 247 -20.13 -34.16 3.97
CA LEU A 247 -19.09 -33.20 4.37
C LEU A 247 -19.64 -32.14 5.32
N THR A 248 -20.75 -31.50 4.96
CA THR A 248 -21.38 -30.47 5.82
C THR A 248 -21.84 -31.05 7.14
N ARG A 249 -22.45 -32.24 7.14
CA ARG A 249 -22.85 -32.95 8.38
C ARG A 249 -21.65 -33.28 9.27
N ALA A 250 -20.56 -33.77 8.70
CA ALA A 250 -19.34 -34.07 9.42
C ALA A 250 -18.74 -32.81 10.06
N LEU A 251 -18.61 -31.72 9.27
CA LEU A 251 -18.09 -30.44 9.77
C LEU A 251 -18.97 -29.86 10.88
N MET A 252 -20.30 -29.86 10.73
CA MET A 252 -21.21 -29.40 11.79
C MET A 252 -20.99 -30.18 13.09
N LYS A 253 -20.91 -31.52 13.00
CA LYS A 253 -20.66 -32.36 14.18
C LYS A 253 -19.31 -32.02 14.83
N LEU A 254 -18.23 -31.99 14.06
CA LEU A 254 -16.89 -31.72 14.58
C LEU A 254 -16.77 -30.33 15.20
N PHE A 255 -17.34 -29.29 14.60
CA PHE A 255 -17.33 -27.95 15.20
C PHE A 255 -18.19 -27.87 16.46
N SER A 256 -19.34 -28.55 16.50
CA SER A 256 -20.20 -28.61 17.69
C SER A 256 -19.54 -29.31 18.88
N GLU A 257 -18.71 -30.33 18.62
CA GLU A 257 -17.91 -31.06 19.62
C GLU A 257 -16.55 -30.37 19.91
N ASN A 258 -16.29 -29.21 19.32
CA ASN A 258 -15.00 -28.48 19.38
C ASN A 258 -13.76 -29.34 18.99
N ARG A 259 -13.95 -30.26 18.05
CA ARG A 259 -12.95 -31.21 17.54
C ARG A 259 -12.07 -30.61 16.43
N ARG A 260 -11.41 -29.49 16.76
CA ARG A 260 -10.60 -28.71 15.81
C ARG A 260 -9.45 -29.52 15.15
N PRO A 261 -8.76 -30.44 15.85
CA PRO A 261 -7.75 -31.30 15.21
C PRO A 261 -8.34 -32.22 14.13
N GLU A 262 -9.53 -32.79 14.36
CA GLU A 262 -10.20 -33.61 13.33
C GLU A 262 -10.72 -32.78 12.15
N VAL A 263 -11.21 -31.56 12.41
CA VAL A 263 -11.53 -30.62 11.33
C VAL A 263 -10.30 -30.35 10.47
N THR A 264 -9.15 -30.08 11.11
CA THR A 264 -7.88 -29.81 10.41
C THR A 264 -7.49 -30.97 9.48
N ARG A 265 -7.55 -32.22 9.98
CA ARG A 265 -7.26 -33.41 9.17
C ARG A 265 -8.24 -33.60 8.02
N LEU A 266 -9.53 -33.40 8.27
CA LEU A 266 -10.57 -33.50 7.24
C LEU A 266 -10.34 -32.47 6.14
N LEU A 267 -10.07 -31.21 6.51
CA LEU A 267 -9.78 -30.13 5.57
C LEU A 267 -8.51 -30.41 4.75
N ALA A 268 -7.44 -30.91 5.39
CA ALA A 268 -6.20 -31.27 4.69
C ALA A 268 -6.45 -32.37 3.65
N GLN A 269 -7.24 -33.38 3.99
CA GLN A 269 -7.58 -34.49 3.09
C GLN A 269 -8.36 -34.04 1.85
N ILE A 270 -9.32 -33.12 2.00
CA ILE A 270 -10.20 -32.72 0.89
C ILE A 270 -9.63 -31.57 0.07
N THR A 271 -8.86 -30.66 0.67
CA THR A 271 -8.34 -29.46 -0.01
C THR A 271 -6.95 -29.68 -0.59
N GLY A 272 -6.15 -30.58 0.01
CA GLY A 272 -4.72 -30.72 -0.29
C GLY A 272 -3.86 -29.56 0.21
N LEU A 273 -4.40 -28.70 1.09
CA LEU A 273 -3.62 -27.66 1.78
C LEU A 273 -2.76 -28.30 2.88
N ASP A 274 -1.69 -27.59 3.26
CA ASP A 274 -0.84 -27.99 4.38
C ASP A 274 -1.59 -27.93 5.73
N GLU A 275 -1.17 -28.75 6.69
CA GLU A 275 -1.83 -28.85 7.99
C GLU A 275 -1.83 -27.53 8.77
N VAL A 276 -0.85 -26.65 8.56
CA VAL A 276 -0.78 -25.35 9.24
C VAL A 276 -1.93 -24.46 8.77
N ARG A 277 -2.10 -24.32 7.45
CA ARG A 277 -3.24 -23.56 6.89
C ARG A 277 -4.58 -24.19 7.23
N CYS A 278 -4.70 -25.52 7.17
CA CYS A 278 -5.93 -26.19 7.60
C CYS A 278 -6.23 -25.97 9.08
N GLY A 279 -5.19 -25.90 9.92
CA GLY A 279 -5.30 -25.54 11.33
C GLY A 279 -5.78 -24.10 11.51
N GLN A 280 -5.23 -23.16 10.74
CA GLN A 280 -5.70 -21.77 10.73
C GLN A 280 -7.19 -21.68 10.32
N ILE A 281 -7.61 -22.41 9.29
CA ILE A 281 -9.03 -22.47 8.87
C ILE A 281 -9.89 -23.07 9.98
N ALA A 282 -9.45 -24.17 10.60
CA ALA A 282 -10.18 -24.83 11.66
C ALA A 282 -10.34 -23.91 12.89
N HIS A 283 -9.36 -23.07 13.20
CA HIS A 283 -9.37 -22.15 14.34
C HIS A 283 -9.85 -20.73 14.00
N ASP A 284 -10.22 -20.45 12.75
CA ASP A 284 -10.72 -19.14 12.31
C ASP A 284 -12.10 -18.85 12.93
N VAL A 285 -12.12 -17.94 13.90
CA VAL A 285 -13.34 -17.52 14.60
C VAL A 285 -14.24 -16.62 13.76
N THR A 286 -13.68 -15.99 12.72
CA THR A 286 -14.42 -15.11 11.80
C THR A 286 -15.26 -15.91 10.82
N GLY A 287 -14.81 -17.12 10.50
CA GLY A 287 -15.42 -17.98 9.49
C GLY A 287 -15.12 -17.58 8.03
N ALA A 288 -14.33 -16.54 7.78
CA ALA A 288 -14.04 -16.08 6.42
C ALA A 288 -13.28 -17.13 5.60
N SER A 289 -12.27 -17.76 6.20
CA SER A 289 -11.50 -18.82 5.53
C SER A 289 -12.34 -20.09 5.32
N LEU A 290 -13.20 -20.44 6.27
CA LEU A 290 -14.11 -21.57 6.17
C LEU A 290 -15.21 -21.34 5.12
N PHE A 291 -15.72 -20.11 5.00
CA PHE A 291 -16.66 -19.73 3.95
C PHE A 291 -16.10 -20.05 2.57
N VAL A 292 -14.84 -19.68 2.31
CA VAL A 292 -14.17 -19.98 1.03
C VAL A 292 -14.22 -21.47 0.74
N ILE A 293 -13.83 -22.31 1.69
CA ILE A 293 -13.84 -23.77 1.51
C ILE A 293 -15.26 -24.25 1.23
N LEU A 294 -16.22 -23.93 2.09
CA LEU A 294 -17.61 -24.36 1.92
C LEU A 294 -18.17 -23.96 0.56
N ARG A 295 -17.92 -22.71 0.15
CA ARG A 295 -18.38 -22.21 -1.14
C ARG A 295 -17.68 -22.89 -2.31
N ALA A 296 -16.36 -23.12 -2.23
CA ALA A 296 -15.59 -23.83 -3.24
C ALA A 296 -16.13 -25.25 -3.47
N PHE A 297 -16.50 -25.96 -2.40
CA PHE A 297 -17.15 -27.27 -2.48
C PHE A 297 -18.61 -27.21 -2.96
N GLY A 298 -19.12 -26.04 -3.34
CA GLY A 298 -20.49 -25.91 -3.86
C GLY A 298 -21.57 -25.96 -2.78
N CYS A 299 -21.23 -25.70 -1.51
CA CYS A 299 -22.25 -25.57 -0.48
C CYS A 299 -23.20 -24.41 -0.83
N THR A 300 -24.49 -24.65 -0.59
CA THR A 300 -25.52 -23.63 -0.68
C THR A 300 -25.42 -22.67 0.51
N ALA A 301 -26.04 -21.49 0.39
CA ALA A 301 -26.16 -20.56 1.52
C ALA A 301 -26.75 -21.24 2.77
N TYR A 302 -27.76 -22.09 2.56
CA TYR A 302 -28.45 -22.79 3.63
C TYR A 302 -27.54 -23.75 4.41
N ASP A 303 -26.79 -24.60 3.71
CA ASP A 303 -25.92 -25.59 4.36
C ASP A 303 -24.62 -24.94 4.88
N GLY A 304 -24.07 -24.00 4.13
CA GLY A 304 -22.84 -23.29 4.50
C GLY A 304 -23.01 -22.44 5.76
N LEU A 305 -24.12 -21.68 5.86
CA LEU A 305 -24.40 -20.87 7.05
C LEU A 305 -24.56 -21.73 8.31
N LYS A 306 -25.15 -22.93 8.23
CA LYS A 306 -25.23 -23.84 9.37
C LYS A 306 -23.86 -24.23 9.90
N VAL A 307 -22.94 -24.61 9.00
CA VAL A 307 -21.56 -24.94 9.39
C VAL A 307 -20.88 -23.71 10.02
N LEU A 308 -21.02 -22.54 9.41
CA LEU A 308 -20.43 -21.29 9.92
C LEU A 308 -20.95 -20.94 11.32
N ILE A 309 -22.25 -21.08 11.60
CA ILE A 309 -22.85 -20.85 12.92
C ILE A 309 -22.17 -21.70 14.01
N HIS A 310 -21.85 -22.96 13.71
CA HIS A 310 -21.13 -23.83 14.65
C HIS A 310 -19.66 -23.44 14.80
N ALA A 311 -19.01 -23.08 13.70
CA ALA A 311 -17.60 -22.68 13.68
C ALA A 311 -17.33 -21.38 14.47
N THR A 312 -18.22 -20.38 14.32
CA THR A 312 -18.13 -19.03 14.92
C THR A 312 -18.95 -18.89 16.21
N SER A 313 -19.32 -20.02 16.83
CA SER A 313 -20.21 -20.11 18.01
C SER A 313 -19.70 -19.40 19.28
N HIS A 314 -18.46 -18.91 19.28
CA HIS A 314 -17.83 -18.20 20.41
C HIS A 314 -17.63 -16.70 20.13
N ASP A 315 -17.98 -16.22 18.93
CA ASP A 315 -17.88 -14.82 18.55
C ASP A 315 -19.11 -14.02 19.01
N GLY A 316 -18.86 -12.82 19.54
CA GLY A 316 -19.85 -11.86 20.02
C GLY A 316 -20.50 -11.02 18.92
N GLU A 317 -19.84 -10.86 17.77
CA GLU A 317 -20.36 -10.08 16.61
C GLU A 317 -21.04 -10.94 15.53
N ARG A 318 -21.30 -12.21 15.86
CA ARG A 318 -21.81 -13.26 14.96
C ARG A 318 -22.94 -12.84 14.03
N SER A 319 -23.93 -12.12 14.53
CA SER A 319 -25.14 -11.78 13.75
C SER A 319 -24.82 -10.90 12.53
N ARG A 320 -23.84 -10.00 12.63
CA ARG A 320 -23.44 -9.13 11.52
C ARG A 320 -22.64 -9.92 10.48
N ALA A 321 -21.64 -10.68 10.94
CA ALA A 321 -20.80 -11.50 10.07
C ALA A 321 -21.62 -12.55 9.27
N LEU A 322 -22.63 -13.19 9.90
CA LEU A 322 -23.50 -14.14 9.21
C LEU A 322 -24.36 -13.50 8.12
N ALA A 323 -24.81 -12.26 8.30
CA ALA A 323 -25.55 -11.53 7.26
C ALA A 323 -24.66 -11.27 6.05
N ASP A 324 -23.41 -10.83 6.29
CA ASP A 324 -22.43 -10.60 5.23
C ASP A 324 -22.13 -11.89 4.44
N PHE A 325 -21.93 -13.02 5.14
CA PHE A 325 -21.74 -14.32 4.49
C PHE A 325 -22.96 -14.80 3.71
N ALA A 326 -24.18 -14.53 4.18
CA ALA A 326 -25.39 -14.87 3.45
C ALA A 326 -25.45 -14.14 2.10
N THR A 327 -25.09 -12.86 2.08
CA THR A 327 -24.95 -12.08 0.83
C THR A 327 -23.83 -12.63 -0.05
N LEU A 328 -22.67 -12.97 0.52
CA LEU A 328 -21.53 -13.53 -0.23
C LEU A 328 -21.86 -14.87 -0.91
N PHE A 329 -22.63 -15.76 -0.28
CA PHE A 329 -23.07 -17.01 -0.91
C PHE A 329 -23.87 -16.79 -2.19
N GLY A 330 -24.61 -15.68 -2.28
CA GLY A 330 -25.38 -15.30 -3.47
C GLY A 330 -24.54 -14.67 -4.58
N ASN A 331 -23.46 -13.98 -4.22
CA ASN A 331 -22.71 -13.12 -5.15
C ASN A 331 -21.40 -13.75 -5.66
N VAL A 332 -20.88 -14.74 -4.95
CA VAL A 332 -19.62 -15.43 -5.30
C VAL A 332 -19.94 -16.83 -5.82
N SER A 333 -19.31 -17.26 -6.91
CA SER A 333 -19.52 -18.60 -7.47
C SER A 333 -18.62 -19.66 -6.80
N PRO A 334 -18.97 -20.97 -6.85
CA PRO A 334 -18.09 -22.03 -6.37
C PRO A 334 -16.74 -22.05 -7.09
N GLU A 335 -16.74 -21.81 -8.41
CA GLU A 335 -15.54 -21.85 -9.25
C GLU A 335 -14.54 -20.77 -8.84
N SER A 336 -15.02 -19.56 -8.56
CA SER A 336 -14.16 -18.47 -8.08
C SER A 336 -13.54 -18.77 -6.72
N MET A 337 -14.25 -19.48 -5.84
CA MET A 337 -13.68 -19.90 -4.55
C MET A 337 -12.74 -21.10 -4.71
N ALA A 338 -13.01 -22.02 -5.63
CA ALA A 338 -12.07 -23.08 -6.00
C ALA A 338 -10.76 -22.49 -6.57
N TYR A 339 -10.86 -21.43 -7.36
CA TYR A 339 -9.69 -20.67 -7.84
C TYR A 339 -8.93 -20.03 -6.68
N LEU A 340 -9.61 -19.42 -5.70
CA LEU A 340 -8.97 -18.86 -4.51
C LEU A 340 -8.26 -19.94 -3.67
N VAL A 341 -8.88 -21.12 -3.48
CA VAL A 341 -8.23 -22.25 -2.80
C VAL A 341 -7.00 -22.73 -3.58
N SER A 342 -7.06 -22.75 -4.91
CA SER A 342 -5.89 -23.07 -5.76
C SER A 342 -4.79 -22.02 -5.61
N ALA A 343 -5.14 -20.75 -5.37
CA ALA A 343 -4.17 -19.69 -5.10
C ALA A 343 -3.46 -19.92 -3.76
N TRP A 344 -4.18 -20.40 -2.73
CA TRP A 344 -3.57 -20.80 -1.46
C TRP A 344 -2.61 -21.99 -1.62
N ARG A 345 -2.91 -22.90 -2.55
CA ARG A 345 -2.02 -24.02 -2.93
C ARG A 345 -0.82 -23.56 -3.78
N GLY A 346 -0.81 -22.33 -4.28
CA GLY A 346 0.23 -21.82 -5.18
C GLY A 346 0.13 -22.38 -6.60
N GLU A 347 -1.04 -22.86 -7.01
CA GLU A 347 -1.24 -23.54 -8.31
C GLU A 347 -1.68 -22.60 -9.43
N VAL A 348 -2.13 -21.39 -9.09
CA VAL A 348 -2.63 -20.41 -10.05
C VAL A 348 -1.87 -19.09 -9.93
N ASN A 349 -1.73 -18.39 -11.05
CA ASN A 349 -1.15 -17.07 -11.10
C ASN A 349 -2.25 -16.01 -11.13
N LEU A 350 -2.42 -15.27 -10.04
CA LEU A 350 -3.48 -14.26 -9.90
C LEU A 350 -3.32 -13.08 -10.86
N LEU A 351 -2.12 -12.85 -11.41
CA LEU A 351 -1.91 -11.81 -12.43
C LEU A 351 -2.65 -12.13 -13.74
N GLU A 352 -3.10 -13.38 -13.92
CA GLU A 352 -3.94 -13.77 -15.05
C GLU A 352 -5.36 -13.20 -14.95
N LEU A 353 -5.83 -12.85 -13.75
CA LEU A 353 -7.12 -12.19 -13.56
C LEU A 353 -7.18 -10.81 -14.23
N ASN A 354 -6.03 -10.18 -14.45
CA ASN A 354 -5.93 -8.85 -15.08
C ASN A 354 -5.62 -8.92 -16.59
N LYS A 355 -5.53 -10.11 -17.19
CA LYS A 355 -5.35 -10.23 -18.64
C LYS A 355 -6.70 -9.92 -19.30
N PRO A 356 -6.79 -8.92 -20.21
CA PRO A 356 -8.00 -8.76 -21.01
C PRO A 356 -8.17 -10.01 -21.86
N GLU A 357 -9.19 -10.81 -21.56
CA GLU A 357 -9.57 -11.89 -22.45
C GLU A 357 -9.99 -11.27 -23.78
N TYR A 358 -9.31 -11.68 -24.86
CA TYR A 358 -9.74 -11.33 -26.21
C TYR A 358 -11.12 -11.96 -26.43
N LYS A 359 -12.18 -11.16 -26.24
CA LYS A 359 -13.52 -11.50 -26.70
C LYS A 359 -13.56 -11.10 -28.18
N PRO A 360 -13.63 -12.05 -29.14
CA PRO A 360 -13.78 -11.69 -30.54
C PRO A 360 -14.98 -10.76 -30.67
N PHE A 361 -14.79 -9.65 -31.39
CA PHE A 361 -15.84 -8.68 -31.65
C PHE A 361 -16.94 -9.35 -32.47
N ILE A 362 -17.94 -9.88 -31.79
CA ILE A 362 -19.19 -10.27 -32.41
C ILE A 362 -20.00 -8.98 -32.51
N ALA A 363 -20.14 -8.48 -33.73
CA ALA A 363 -21.09 -7.40 -34.01
C ALA A 363 -22.50 -7.92 -33.69
N ASP A 364 -22.97 -7.68 -32.48
CA ASP A 364 -24.35 -8.00 -32.12
C ASP A 364 -25.27 -7.16 -33.01
N ALA A 365 -26.01 -7.85 -33.89
CA ALA A 365 -27.12 -7.29 -34.61
C ALA A 365 -28.08 -6.61 -33.60
N PRO A 366 -28.74 -5.50 -33.97
CA PRO A 366 -29.50 -4.68 -33.03
C PRO A 366 -30.69 -5.49 -32.47
N ARG A 367 -30.50 -6.09 -31.30
CA ARG A 367 -31.58 -6.70 -30.53
C ARG A 367 -32.39 -5.57 -29.91
N ARG A 368 -33.59 -5.36 -30.45
CA ARG A 368 -34.65 -4.59 -29.82
C ARG A 368 -34.75 -4.99 -28.35
N SER A 369 -34.52 -4.05 -27.45
CA SER A 369 -34.74 -4.19 -26.02
C SER A 369 -36.20 -4.53 -25.73
N PRO A 370 -36.52 -5.62 -25.02
CA PRO A 370 -37.63 -5.57 -24.08
C PRO A 370 -37.11 -4.89 -22.81
N ALA A 371 -37.75 -3.79 -22.44
CA ALA A 371 -37.58 -3.19 -21.13
C ALA A 371 -38.01 -4.23 -20.07
N ASN A 372 -37.03 -4.86 -19.42
CA ASN A 372 -37.22 -5.51 -18.14
C ASN A 372 -35.91 -5.39 -17.36
N VAL A 373 -35.71 -4.20 -16.78
CA VAL A 373 -34.73 -3.98 -15.73
C VAL A 373 -35.21 -4.80 -14.54
N LEU A 374 -34.69 -6.02 -14.42
CA LEU A 374 -34.83 -6.81 -13.21
C LEU A 374 -33.96 -6.16 -12.14
N SER A 375 -34.63 -5.56 -11.16
CA SER A 375 -34.13 -5.28 -9.82
C SER A 375 -33.25 -6.43 -9.30
N PRO A 376 -32.29 -6.17 -8.39
CA PRO A 376 -31.48 -7.24 -7.79
C PRO A 376 -32.42 -8.33 -7.28
N ALA A 377 -32.18 -9.57 -7.73
CA ALA A 377 -33.02 -10.71 -7.42
C ALA A 377 -33.15 -10.84 -5.90
N HIS A 378 -34.28 -10.39 -5.35
CA HIS A 378 -34.70 -10.62 -3.98
C HIS A 378 -34.77 -12.14 -3.80
N ASN A 379 -33.82 -12.71 -3.04
CA ASN A 379 -33.79 -14.14 -2.79
C ASN A 379 -34.58 -14.43 -1.49
N PRO A 380 -35.81 -14.94 -1.58
CA PRO A 380 -36.68 -15.14 -0.41
C PRO A 380 -36.09 -16.13 0.60
N VAL A 381 -35.13 -16.96 0.18
CA VAL A 381 -34.41 -17.90 1.05
C VAL A 381 -33.43 -17.17 1.98
N VAL A 382 -32.85 -16.06 1.51
CA VAL A 382 -31.93 -15.21 2.31
C VAL A 382 -32.74 -14.48 3.38
N ASP A 383 -33.90 -13.94 3.04
CA ASP A 383 -34.79 -13.30 4.00
C ASP A 383 -35.34 -14.29 5.04
N GLN A 384 -35.70 -15.50 4.62
CA GLN A 384 -36.10 -16.57 5.55
C GLN A 384 -34.95 -17.02 6.47
N ALA A 385 -33.71 -17.04 5.99
CA ALA A 385 -32.55 -17.35 6.81
C ALA A 385 -32.26 -16.25 7.83
N ILE A 386 -32.35 -14.97 7.43
CA ILE A 386 -32.22 -13.80 8.31
C ILE A 386 -33.34 -13.79 9.37
N GLU A 387 -34.58 -14.10 8.98
CA GLU A 387 -35.73 -14.15 9.89
C GLU A 387 -35.65 -15.34 10.86
N ALA A 388 -35.15 -16.50 10.40
CA ALA A 388 -34.90 -17.65 11.27
C ALA A 388 -33.78 -17.39 12.28
N LEU A 389 -32.73 -16.66 11.89
CA LEU A 389 -31.65 -16.23 12.78
C LEU A 389 -32.14 -15.25 13.86
N ALA A 390 -33.01 -14.30 13.51
CA ALA A 390 -33.64 -13.39 14.46
C ALA A 390 -34.47 -14.13 15.52
N ARG A 391 -35.14 -15.23 15.15
CA ARG A 391 -35.91 -16.07 16.09
C ARG A 391 -35.04 -16.91 17.03
N ILE A 392 -33.83 -17.28 16.62
CA ILE A 392 -32.88 -18.03 17.46
C ILE A 392 -32.21 -17.11 18.50
N GLY A 393 -31.91 -15.85 18.14
CA GLY A 393 -31.38 -14.84 19.06
C GLY A 393 -32.35 -14.47 20.20
N ALA A 394 -33.66 -14.53 19.93
CA ALA A 394 -34.71 -14.22 20.93
C ALA A 394 -34.97 -15.36 21.95
N ARG A 395 -34.43 -16.57 21.74
CA ARG A 395 -34.71 -17.75 22.60
C ARG A 395 -33.68 -18.03 23.69
N ARG A 396 -32.78 -17.10 24.02
CA ARG A 396 -31.98 -17.16 25.26
C ARG A 396 -32.26 -15.95 26.15
N ALA A 397 -33.45 -15.99 26.76
CA ALA A 397 -33.77 -15.34 28.03
C ALA A 397 -34.99 -16.06 28.62
N SER A 398 -34.77 -17.27 29.14
CA SER A 398 -35.62 -17.93 30.15
C SER A 398 -34.84 -19.07 30.78
#